data_AF-A0A837HIQ8-F1
#
_entry.id   AF-A0A837HIQ8-F1
#
_cell.length_a   1.000
_cell.length_b   1.000
_cell.length_c   1.000
_cell.angle_alpha   90.00
_cell.angle_beta   90.00
_cell.angle_gamma   90.00
#
_symmetry.space_group_name_H-M   'P 1'
#
loop_
_entity.id
_entity.type
_entity.pdbx_description
1 polymer ?
#
loop_
_entity_poly.entity_id
_entity_poly.type
_entity_poly.pdbx_seq_one_letter_code
_entity_poly.pdbx_strand_id
1 'polypeptide(L)'
;MGAYLILYVINPDLTKINVSFTPVEVVNTLGFGEGGGNCSVPTTGPCTVEALQKTCFGSNAKAAAMVCGYESGGNVGSPSKSDKGADGNVFSWGLFQINLTQHKLGGFDCQKAFEGENYASKVINPALYANCKTAATTAMTNINYACKISNNGINWGPWKNTKKACGL
;
A
#
# COMPACT_ATOMS: atom_id res chain seq x y z
N MET A 1 36.71 27.52 -3.05
CA MET A 1 37.54 26.49 -3.73
C MET A 1 38.35 25.61 -2.76
N GLY A 2 38.24 25.76 -1.44
CA GLY A 2 39.09 25.03 -0.47
C GLY A 2 38.63 23.62 -0.09
N ALA A 3 37.35 23.26 -0.26
CA ALA A 3 36.83 21.95 0.17
C ALA A 3 37.22 20.79 -0.77
N TYR A 4 37.43 21.06 -2.07
CA TYR A 4 37.79 20.05 -3.07
C TYR A 4 39.22 19.51 -2.88
N LEU A 5 40.15 20.40 -2.51
CA LEU A 5 41.56 20.04 -2.34
C LEU A 5 41.80 19.13 -1.13
N ILE A 6 41.04 19.28 -0.04
CA ILE A 6 41.19 18.45 1.16
C ILE A 6 40.67 17.02 0.90
N LEU A 7 39.54 16.88 0.18
CA LEU A 7 38.95 15.57 -0.12
C LEU A 7 39.81 14.72 -1.07
N TYR A 8 40.51 15.33 -2.03
CA TYR A 8 41.37 14.62 -2.98
C TYR A 8 42.61 13.99 -2.33
N VAL A 9 43.12 14.58 -1.24
CA VAL A 9 44.32 14.10 -0.54
C VAL A 9 43.98 12.99 0.46
N ILE A 10 42.81 13.07 1.10
CA ILE A 10 42.41 12.12 2.15
C ILE A 10 41.79 10.85 1.57
N ASN A 11 40.98 10.96 0.52
CA ASN A 11 40.39 9.80 -0.14
C ASN A 11 40.01 10.11 -1.60
N PRO A 12 40.92 9.89 -2.57
CA PRO A 12 40.69 10.22 -3.97
C PRO A 12 39.61 9.34 -4.64
N ASP A 13 39.10 8.30 -3.97
CA ASP A 13 37.99 7.49 -4.49
C ASP A 13 36.62 8.11 -4.16
N LEU A 14 36.53 9.01 -3.18
CA LEU A 14 35.30 9.77 -2.90
C LEU A 14 34.97 10.80 -3.99
N THR A 15 35.94 11.16 -4.84
CA THR A 15 35.69 12.00 -6.03
C THR A 15 35.22 11.19 -7.25
N LYS A 16 35.26 9.85 -7.16
CA LYS A 16 34.85 8.92 -8.22
C LYS A 16 33.47 8.31 -8.00
N ILE A 17 32.72 8.78 -7.00
CA ILE A 17 31.37 8.28 -6.74
C ILE A 17 30.49 8.65 -7.93
N ASN A 18 30.17 7.65 -8.75
CA ASN A 18 29.15 7.74 -9.77
C ASN A 18 27.78 7.62 -9.09
N VAL A 19 27.27 8.75 -8.59
CA VAL A 19 25.92 8.81 -8.03
C VAL A 19 24.93 8.75 -9.20
N SER A 20 24.53 7.54 -9.57
CA SER A 20 23.42 7.34 -10.49
C SER A 20 22.13 7.62 -9.75
N PHE A 21 21.56 8.79 -9.98
CA PHE A 21 20.19 9.09 -9.59
C PHE A 21 19.28 8.42 -10.61
N THR A 22 18.63 7.32 -10.22
CA THR A 22 17.46 6.88 -10.96
C THR A 22 16.36 7.89 -10.68
N PRO A 23 15.86 8.62 -11.69
CA PRO A 23 14.71 9.47 -11.48
C PRO A 23 13.54 8.55 -11.09
N VAL A 24 13.09 8.67 -9.85
CA VAL A 24 11.76 8.21 -9.49
C VAL A 24 10.80 9.19 -10.14
N GLU A 25 10.01 8.72 -11.10
CA GLU A 25 8.95 9.54 -11.67
C GLU A 25 7.98 9.91 -10.55
N VAL A 26 8.04 11.17 -10.12
CA VAL A 26 6.95 11.78 -9.35
C VAL A 26 5.85 12.03 -10.38
N VAL A 27 4.98 11.04 -10.57
CA VAL A 27 3.79 11.19 -11.40
C VAL A 27 2.93 12.26 -10.77
N ASN A 28 2.84 13.40 -11.46
CA ASN A 28 1.93 14.48 -11.12
C ASN A 28 0.51 13.90 -11.14
N THR A 29 -0.15 13.90 -9.99
CA THR A 29 -1.39 13.16 -9.76
C THR A 29 -2.55 13.87 -10.46
N LEU A 30 -2.82 13.47 -11.70
CA LEU A 30 -4.12 13.72 -12.31
C LEU A 30 -5.17 12.88 -11.56
N GLY A 31 -5.84 13.54 -10.62
CA GLY A 31 -7.14 13.19 -10.05
C GLY A 31 -7.34 11.72 -9.68
N PHE A 32 -6.92 11.34 -8.47
CA PHE A 32 -7.52 10.16 -7.81
C PHE A 32 -8.97 10.50 -7.51
N GLY A 33 -9.89 10.00 -8.35
CA GLY A 33 -11.33 10.16 -8.17
C GLY A 33 -11.76 9.74 -6.78
N GLU A 34 -12.60 10.58 -6.17
CA GLU A 34 -13.15 10.41 -4.84
C GLU A 34 -13.83 9.05 -4.66
N GLY A 35 -13.65 8.49 -3.46
CA GLY A 35 -14.07 7.16 -3.01
C GLY A 35 -15.39 6.58 -3.55
N GLY A 36 -15.35 5.26 -3.72
CA GLY A 36 -16.43 4.41 -4.23
C GLY A 36 -16.13 4.04 -5.68
N GLY A 37 -15.07 3.26 -5.92
CA GLY A 37 -14.67 2.95 -7.28
C GLY A 37 -15.78 2.19 -8.00
N ASN A 38 -16.20 2.69 -9.17
CA ASN A 38 -16.71 1.79 -10.19
C ASN A 38 -15.61 0.75 -10.46
N CYS A 39 -15.97 -0.49 -10.78
CA CYS A 39 -15.04 -1.61 -11.04
C CYS A 39 -14.09 -1.40 -12.25
N SER A 40 -13.85 -0.15 -12.60
CA SER A 40 -12.85 0.38 -13.48
C SER A 40 -11.44 0.08 -12.97
N VAL A 41 -10.60 -0.32 -13.92
CA VAL A 41 -9.19 -0.58 -13.70
C VAL A 41 -8.41 0.73 -13.75
N PRO A 42 -7.56 1.03 -12.75
CA PRO A 42 -6.66 2.19 -12.79
C PRO A 42 -5.73 2.13 -14.01
N THR A 43 -5.49 3.29 -14.63
CA THR A 43 -4.60 3.43 -15.81
C THR A 43 -3.21 3.93 -15.45
N THR A 44 -2.97 4.36 -14.22
CA THR A 44 -1.67 4.81 -13.71
C THR A 44 -1.37 4.23 -12.33
N GLY A 45 -0.10 4.29 -11.93
CA GLY A 45 0.34 3.89 -10.60
C GLY A 45 0.40 2.38 -10.36
N PRO A 46 0.49 1.96 -9.09
CA PRO A 46 0.79 0.57 -8.71
C PRO A 46 -0.37 -0.41 -8.94
N CYS A 47 -1.57 0.09 -9.26
CA CYS A 47 -2.77 -0.73 -9.46
C CYS A 47 -3.20 -0.88 -10.92
N THR A 48 -2.35 -0.50 -11.85
CA THR A 48 -2.56 -0.88 -13.25
C THR A 48 -2.42 -2.39 -13.42
N VAL A 49 -3.08 -2.94 -14.45
CA VAL A 49 -2.90 -4.36 -14.81
C VAL A 49 -1.43 -4.66 -15.07
N GLU A 50 -0.73 -3.78 -15.78
CA GLU A 50 0.68 -3.99 -16.13
C GLU A 50 1.57 -4.06 -14.88
N ALA A 51 1.38 -3.15 -13.92
CA ALA A 51 2.13 -3.16 -12.67
C ALA A 51 1.83 -4.42 -11.86
N LEU A 52 0.56 -4.78 -11.70
CA LEU A 52 0.14 -5.94 -10.92
C LEU A 52 0.49 -7.28 -11.59
N GLN A 53 0.57 -7.33 -12.91
CA GLN A 53 0.99 -8.53 -13.65
C GLN A 53 2.45 -8.89 -13.41
N LYS A 54 3.29 -7.91 -13.03
CA LYS A 54 4.69 -8.10 -12.63
C LYS A 54 4.85 -8.55 -11.16
N THR A 55 3.73 -8.79 -10.47
CA THR A 55 3.69 -9.27 -9.08
C THR A 55 3.20 -10.72 -9.02
N CYS A 56 2.96 -11.24 -7.83
CA CYS A 56 2.39 -12.58 -7.65
C CYS A 56 0.94 -12.72 -8.16
N PHE A 57 0.26 -11.63 -8.54
CA PHE A 57 -1.05 -11.74 -9.19
C PHE A 57 -0.97 -12.32 -10.62
N GLY A 58 0.15 -12.13 -11.34
CA GLY A 58 0.35 -12.71 -12.68
C GLY A 58 -0.86 -12.55 -13.60
N SER A 59 -1.43 -13.65 -14.08
CA SER A 59 -2.61 -13.66 -14.95
C SER A 59 -3.89 -13.11 -14.28
N ASN A 60 -3.95 -13.07 -12.95
CA ASN A 60 -5.08 -12.51 -12.18
C ASN A 60 -4.98 -10.99 -11.98
N ALA A 61 -3.97 -10.33 -12.58
CA ALA A 61 -3.72 -8.90 -12.40
C ALA A 61 -4.92 -8.01 -12.75
N LYS A 62 -5.74 -8.38 -13.72
CA LYS A 62 -6.96 -7.61 -14.06
C LYS A 62 -7.96 -7.60 -12.90
N ALA A 63 -8.18 -8.75 -12.26
CA ALA A 63 -9.03 -8.86 -11.06
C ALA A 63 -8.44 -8.06 -9.89
N ALA A 64 -7.14 -8.17 -9.66
CA ALA A 64 -6.45 -7.41 -8.63
C ALA A 64 -6.54 -5.88 -8.86
N ALA A 65 -6.41 -5.45 -10.11
CA ALA A 65 -6.53 -4.04 -10.49
C ALA A 65 -7.95 -3.50 -10.26
N MET A 66 -8.99 -4.29 -10.56
CA MET A 66 -10.37 -3.95 -10.25
C MET A 66 -10.59 -3.81 -8.75
N VAL A 67 -10.07 -4.74 -7.94
CA VAL A 67 -10.16 -4.65 -6.48
C VAL A 67 -9.47 -3.40 -5.96
N CYS A 68 -8.20 -3.19 -6.32
CA CYS A 68 -7.49 -2.00 -5.86
C CYS A 68 -8.17 -0.68 -6.29
N GLY A 69 -8.67 -0.62 -7.53
CA GLY A 69 -9.43 0.52 -8.03
C GLY A 69 -10.71 0.78 -7.22
N TYR A 70 -11.46 -0.28 -6.91
CA TYR A 70 -12.67 -0.18 -6.09
C TYR A 70 -12.35 0.28 -4.65
N GLU A 71 -11.32 -0.32 -4.04
CA GLU A 71 -10.97 -0.12 -2.63
C GLU A 71 -10.36 1.25 -2.35
N SER A 72 -9.50 1.76 -3.24
CA SER A 72 -8.71 2.97 -2.97
C SER A 72 -8.61 3.93 -4.16
N GLY A 73 -9.18 3.60 -5.31
CA GLY A 73 -8.94 4.33 -6.55
C GLY A 73 -7.48 4.24 -7.02
N GLY A 74 -6.70 3.26 -6.54
CA GLY A 74 -5.26 3.18 -6.78
C GLY A 74 -4.40 4.09 -5.90
N ASN A 75 -4.98 4.72 -4.86
CA ASN A 75 -4.25 5.59 -3.95
C ASN A 75 -3.63 4.81 -2.79
N VAL A 76 -2.29 4.73 -2.79
CA VAL A 76 -1.50 3.98 -1.78
C VAL A 76 -1.66 4.53 -0.35
N GLY A 77 -1.94 5.82 -0.20
CA GLY A 77 -2.09 6.47 1.11
C GLY A 77 -3.52 6.45 1.65
N SER A 78 -4.48 5.83 0.93
CA SER A 78 -5.90 5.99 1.22
C SER A 78 -6.29 5.42 2.58
N PRO A 79 -6.80 6.24 3.52
CA PRO A 79 -7.55 5.73 4.67
C PRO A 79 -8.92 5.23 4.22
N SER A 80 -9.46 4.23 4.92
CA SER A 80 -10.88 3.93 4.81
C SER A 80 -11.74 5.08 5.35
N LYS A 81 -12.86 5.33 4.67
CA LYS A 81 -13.87 6.32 5.12
C LYS A 81 -14.81 5.74 6.18
N SER A 82 -15.05 4.43 6.16
CA SER A 82 -16.00 3.72 7.02
C SER A 82 -15.34 2.94 8.15
N ASP A 83 -14.14 2.40 7.91
CA ASP A 83 -13.50 1.46 8.82
C ASP A 83 -12.78 2.21 9.95
N LYS A 84 -13.59 2.74 10.86
CA LYS A 84 -13.17 3.50 12.03
C LYS A 84 -13.53 2.73 13.30
N GLY A 85 -12.55 2.62 14.20
CA GLY A 85 -12.73 2.02 15.51
C GLY A 85 -13.59 2.88 16.42
N ALA A 86 -13.85 2.36 17.62
CA ALA A 86 -14.65 3.03 18.64
C ALA A 86 -14.01 4.32 19.17
N ASP A 87 -12.70 4.48 18.97
CA ASP A 87 -11.92 5.69 19.28
C ASP A 87 -11.77 6.65 18.08
N GLY A 88 -12.40 6.32 16.95
CA GLY A 88 -12.34 7.11 15.72
C GLY A 88 -11.10 6.86 14.84
N ASN A 89 -10.14 6.03 15.26
CA ASN A 89 -8.98 5.70 14.44
C ASN A 89 -9.35 4.77 13.27
N VAL A 90 -8.76 5.01 12.11
CA VAL A 90 -8.98 4.20 10.90
C VAL A 90 -8.20 2.88 11.02
N PHE A 91 -8.86 1.74 10.78
CA PHE A 91 -8.20 0.43 10.86
C PHE A 91 -7.94 -0.23 9.50
N SER A 92 -8.46 0.29 8.38
CA SER A 92 -8.16 -0.22 7.04
C SER A 92 -7.42 0.82 6.20
N TRP A 93 -6.31 0.41 5.56
CA TRP A 93 -5.39 1.33 4.89
C TRP A 93 -4.85 0.79 3.55
N GLY A 94 -4.55 1.74 2.66
CA GLY A 94 -3.76 1.53 1.45
C GLY A 94 -4.53 0.96 0.26
N LEU A 95 -3.76 0.47 -0.72
CA LEU A 95 -4.26 0.10 -2.05
C LEU A 95 -5.44 -0.89 -2.01
N PHE A 96 -5.33 -1.92 -1.17
CA PHE A 96 -6.34 -2.95 -1.00
C PHE A 96 -7.08 -2.85 0.34
N GLN A 97 -7.05 -1.69 1.01
CA GLN A 97 -7.77 -1.43 2.28
C GLN A 97 -7.56 -2.55 3.32
N ILE A 98 -6.29 -2.87 3.61
CA ILE A 98 -5.94 -3.96 4.52
C ILE A 98 -6.30 -3.59 5.95
N ASN A 99 -7.11 -4.43 6.60
CA ASN A 99 -7.55 -4.28 7.98
C ASN A 99 -6.45 -4.63 8.98
N LEU A 100 -5.89 -3.62 9.64
CA LEU A 100 -4.79 -3.73 10.61
C LEU A 100 -5.19 -4.45 11.91
N THR A 101 -6.48 -4.50 12.25
CA THR A 101 -6.96 -5.17 13.47
C THR A 101 -6.95 -6.68 13.35
N GLN A 102 -6.85 -7.22 12.13
CA GLN A 102 -6.95 -8.66 11.86
C GLN A 102 -5.69 -9.27 11.25
N HIS A 103 -4.70 -8.44 10.92
CA HIS A 103 -3.63 -8.83 10.01
C HIS A 103 -2.26 -8.35 10.47
N LYS A 104 -1.26 -9.23 10.33
CA LYS A 104 0.16 -8.89 10.47
C LYS A 104 0.67 -8.33 9.16
N LEU A 105 1.40 -7.22 9.20
CA LEU A 105 1.81 -6.51 7.99
C LEU A 105 3.23 -5.95 8.12
N GLY A 106 4.05 -6.10 7.09
CA GLY A 106 5.43 -5.57 7.08
C GLY A 106 6.32 -6.08 8.21
N GLY A 107 6.06 -7.28 8.74
CA GLY A 107 6.77 -7.84 9.90
C GLY A 107 6.21 -7.40 11.26
N PHE A 108 5.20 -6.55 11.29
CA PHE A 108 4.56 -6.09 12.52
C PHE A 108 3.30 -6.89 12.87
N ASP A 109 3.11 -7.15 14.17
CA ASP A 109 1.91 -7.79 14.72
C ASP A 109 0.82 -6.75 14.99
N CYS A 110 0.22 -6.21 13.91
CA CYS A 110 -0.62 -5.01 13.97
C CYS A 110 -1.85 -5.15 14.87
N GLN A 111 -2.30 -6.37 15.10
CA GLN A 111 -3.41 -6.70 16.01
C GLN A 111 -3.11 -6.21 17.43
N LYS A 112 -1.84 -6.28 17.87
CA LYS A 112 -1.39 -5.78 19.18
C LYS A 112 -1.35 -4.26 19.28
N ALA A 113 -1.59 -3.54 18.18
CA ALA A 113 -1.76 -2.09 18.22
C ALA A 113 -3.12 -1.69 18.81
N PHE A 114 -4.07 -2.64 18.88
CA PHE A 114 -5.46 -2.39 19.22
C PHE A 114 -5.92 -3.23 20.43
N GLU A 115 -6.86 -2.69 21.18
CA GLU A 115 -7.81 -3.44 21.98
C GLU A 115 -9.07 -3.67 21.14
N GLY A 116 -9.57 -4.90 21.07
CA GLY A 116 -10.70 -5.26 20.21
C GLY A 116 -10.36 -5.31 18.71
N GLU A 117 -11.36 -5.54 17.88
CA GLU A 117 -11.21 -5.63 16.41
C GLU A 117 -12.28 -4.81 15.69
N ASN A 118 -12.02 -4.47 14.42
CA ASN A 118 -12.97 -3.79 13.54
C ASN A 118 -13.55 -2.53 14.20
N TYR A 119 -14.87 -2.32 14.11
CA TYR A 119 -15.57 -1.17 14.67
C TYR A 119 -15.50 -1.06 16.21
N ALA A 120 -15.18 -2.16 16.91
CA ALA A 120 -14.98 -2.15 18.35
C ALA A 120 -13.54 -1.79 18.74
N SER A 121 -12.63 -1.69 17.77
CA SER A 121 -11.20 -1.48 18.04
C SER A 121 -10.90 -0.12 18.66
N LYS A 122 -9.88 -0.07 19.50
CA LYS A 122 -9.26 1.15 20.03
C LYS A 122 -7.75 1.01 19.99
N VAL A 123 -7.03 2.04 19.55
CA VAL A 123 -5.57 2.02 19.49
C VAL A 123 -5.00 2.11 20.91
N ILE A 124 -4.32 1.05 21.36
CA ILE A 124 -3.64 0.97 22.66
C ILE A 124 -2.12 1.10 22.55
N ASN A 125 -1.55 0.87 21.36
CA ASN A 125 -0.13 1.08 21.09
C ASN A 125 0.04 1.96 19.83
N PRO A 126 0.11 3.29 20.01
CA PRO A 126 0.20 4.24 18.91
C PRO A 126 1.46 4.08 18.03
N ALA A 127 2.58 3.70 18.62
CA ALA A 127 3.83 3.49 17.88
C ALA A 127 3.72 2.29 16.93
N LEU A 128 3.16 1.17 17.42
CA LEU A 128 2.93 0.00 16.58
C LEU A 128 1.86 0.27 15.51
N TYR A 129 0.81 1.01 15.86
CA TYR A 129 -0.20 1.45 14.89
C TYR A 129 0.43 2.27 13.76
N ALA A 130 1.30 3.23 14.07
CA ALA A 130 2.00 4.04 13.07
C ALA A 130 2.90 3.20 12.14
N ASN A 131 3.63 2.22 12.70
CA ASN A 131 4.43 1.28 11.92
C ASN A 131 3.57 0.44 10.96
N CYS A 132 2.45 -0.07 11.46
CA CYS A 132 1.50 -0.86 10.68
C CYS A 132 0.81 -0.06 9.59
N LYS A 133 0.40 1.18 9.89
CA LYS A 133 -0.11 2.13 8.90
C LYS A 133 0.93 2.38 7.81
N THR A 134 2.18 2.66 8.18
CA THR A 134 3.27 2.89 7.23
C THR A 134 3.50 1.67 6.32
N ALA A 135 3.47 0.47 6.91
CA ALA A 135 3.53 -0.78 6.15
C ALA A 135 2.34 -0.94 5.20
N ALA A 136 1.12 -0.60 5.62
CA ALA A 136 -0.07 -0.63 4.77
C ALA A 136 -0.07 0.42 3.67
N THR A 137 0.55 1.57 3.89
CA THR A 137 0.71 2.63 2.88
C THR A 137 2.00 2.49 2.08
N THR A 138 2.70 1.36 2.19
CA THR A 138 3.81 1.00 1.31
C THR A 138 3.29 0.08 0.21
N ALA A 139 3.32 0.53 -1.05
CA ALA A 139 2.67 -0.16 -2.17
C ALA A 139 3.02 -1.65 -2.25
N MET A 140 4.31 -1.98 -2.24
CA MET A 140 4.77 -3.36 -2.34
C MET A 140 4.32 -4.22 -1.15
N THR A 141 4.39 -3.69 0.07
CA THR A 141 3.94 -4.41 1.27
C THR A 141 2.44 -4.67 1.22
N ASN A 142 1.65 -3.68 0.81
CA ASN A 142 0.20 -3.79 0.66
C ASN A 142 -0.17 -4.82 -0.43
N ILE A 143 0.44 -4.71 -1.61
CA ILE A 143 0.24 -5.64 -2.75
C ILE A 143 0.61 -7.07 -2.37
N ASN A 144 1.79 -7.29 -1.78
CA ASN A 144 2.24 -8.62 -1.39
C ASN A 144 1.31 -9.23 -0.35
N TYR A 145 0.81 -8.43 0.59
CA TYR A 145 -0.14 -8.91 1.56
C TYR A 145 -1.50 -9.24 0.94
N ALA A 146 -2.01 -8.37 0.06
CA ALA A 146 -3.25 -8.60 -0.66
C ALA A 146 -3.17 -9.88 -1.50
N CYS A 147 -2.04 -10.09 -2.16
CA CYS A 147 -1.76 -11.29 -2.92
C CYS A 147 -1.76 -12.55 -2.04
N LYS A 148 -1.14 -12.49 -0.86
CA LYS A 148 -1.17 -13.59 0.11
C LYS A 148 -2.59 -13.95 0.53
N ILE A 149 -3.38 -12.98 0.98
CA ILE A 149 -4.73 -13.26 1.51
C ILE A 149 -5.74 -13.59 0.42
N SER A 150 -5.50 -13.16 -0.82
CA SER A 150 -6.28 -13.53 -2.00
C SER A 150 -5.88 -14.86 -2.63
N ASN A 151 -4.86 -15.56 -2.10
CA ASN A 151 -4.25 -16.72 -2.77
C ASN A 151 -3.85 -16.39 -4.22
N ASN A 152 -3.00 -15.39 -4.41
CA ASN A 152 -2.52 -14.91 -5.71
C ASN A 152 -3.66 -14.46 -6.65
N GLY A 153 -4.73 -13.89 -6.10
CA GLY A 153 -5.89 -13.43 -6.86
C GLY A 153 -6.87 -14.53 -7.29
N ILE A 154 -6.77 -15.74 -6.73
CA ILE A 154 -7.72 -16.84 -6.96
C ILE A 154 -8.95 -16.72 -6.06
N ASN A 155 -8.81 -16.11 -4.88
CA ASN A 155 -9.85 -15.97 -3.87
C ASN A 155 -10.07 -14.50 -3.46
N TRP A 156 -11.15 -13.89 -3.95
CA TRP A 156 -11.55 -12.52 -3.56
C TRP A 156 -12.48 -12.46 -2.35
N GLY A 157 -12.60 -13.55 -1.59
CA GLY A 157 -13.38 -13.62 -0.34
C GLY A 157 -13.05 -12.52 0.68
N PRO A 158 -11.77 -12.14 0.91
CA PRO A 158 -11.44 -11.04 1.81
C PRO A 158 -12.04 -9.69 1.39
N TRP A 159 -12.32 -9.50 0.09
CA TRP A 159 -13.00 -8.31 -0.46
C TRP A 159 -14.39 -8.68 -0.98
N LYS A 160 -15.18 -9.38 -0.16
CA LYS A 160 -16.52 -9.90 -0.54
C LYS A 160 -17.43 -8.87 -1.21
N ASN A 161 -17.43 -7.63 -0.72
CA ASN A 161 -18.28 -6.57 -1.26
C ASN A 161 -17.84 -6.18 -2.68
N THR A 162 -16.55 -5.98 -2.87
CA THR A 162 -15.92 -5.69 -4.16
C THR A 162 -16.07 -6.84 -5.14
N LYS A 163 -15.87 -8.08 -4.67
CA LYS A 163 -16.13 -9.29 -5.45
C LYS A 163 -17.55 -9.29 -6.02
N LYS A 164 -18.55 -9.00 -5.17
CA LYS A 164 -19.95 -8.94 -5.58
C LYS A 164 -20.22 -7.76 -6.53
N ALA A 165 -19.69 -6.58 -6.24
CA ALA A 165 -19.90 -5.38 -7.05
C ALA A 165 -19.25 -5.49 -8.44
N CYS A 166 -18.09 -6.16 -8.52
CA CYS A 166 -17.26 -6.24 -9.73
C CYS A 166 -17.34 -7.58 -10.48
N GLY A 167 -18.17 -8.52 -10.03
CA GLY A 167 -18.36 -9.80 -10.70
C GLY A 167 -17.10 -10.67 -10.74
N LEU A 168 -16.33 -10.69 -9.63
CA LEU A 168 -15.11 -11.49 -9.47
C LEU A 168 -15.38 -12.86 -8.79
#